data_AF-A0A1M7LBQ7-F1
#
_entry.id   AF-A0A1M7LBQ7-F1
#
_cell.length_a   1.000
_cell.length_b   1.000
_cell.length_c   1.000
_cell.angle_alpha   90.00
_cell.angle_beta   90.00
_cell.angle_gamma   90.00
#
_symmetry.space_group_name_H-M   'P 1'
#
loop_
_entity.id
_entity.type
_entity.pdbx_description
1 polymer ?
#
loop_
_entity_poly.entity_id
_entity_poly.type
_entity_poly.pdbx_seq_one_letter_code
_entity_poly.pdbx_strand_id
1 'polypeptide(L)' 'MCEKCDEIDKTIERYRRIKERILDQAFVDRAKELIAELEADKAALHPKPE' A
#
# COMPACT_ATOMS: atom_id res chain seq x y z
N MET A 1 10.26 -10.65 -6.08
CA MET A 1 9.10 -9.74 -6.21
C MET A 1 8.69 -9.73 -7.67
N CYS A 2 7.43 -10.04 -7.99
CA CYS A 2 6.94 -9.96 -9.37
C CYS A 2 6.65 -8.50 -9.76
N GLU A 3 6.46 -8.21 -11.06
CA GLU A 3 6.08 -6.87 -11.54
C GLU A 3 4.85 -6.31 -10.81
N LYS A 4 3.85 -7.14 -10.48
CA LYS A 4 2.68 -6.70 -9.71
C LYS A 4 3.03 -6.21 -8.30
N CYS A 5 3.98 -6.85 -7.63
CA CYS A 5 4.46 -6.37 -6.32
C CYS A 5 5.14 -5.01 -6.45
N ASP A 6 5.91 -4.80 -7.51
CA ASP A 6 6.60 -3.54 -7.76
C ASP A 6 5.61 -2.40 -8.02
N GLU A 7 4.52 -2.67 -8.75
CA GLU A 7 3.43 -1.71 -8.94
C GLU A 7 2.68 -1.40 -7.64
N ILE A 8 2.45 -2.41 -6.80
CA ILE A 8 1.83 -2.25 -5.48
C ILE A 8 2.74 -1.41 -4.56
N ASP A 9 4.04 -1.71 -4.50
CA ASP A 9 5.01 -0.95 -3.70
C ASP A 9 5.08 0.52 -4.14
N LYS A 10 5.17 0.77 -5.46
CA LYS A 10 5.13 2.14 -6.02
C LYS A 10 3.86 2.89 -5.62
N THR A 11 2.73 2.18 -5.60
CA THR A 11 1.44 2.75 -5.19
C THR A 11 1.44 3.09 -3.71
N ILE A 12 1.91 2.18 -2.85
CA ILE A 12 2.06 2.40 -1.39
C ILE A 12 2.99 3.58 -1.10
N GLU A 13 4.15 3.65 -1.76
CA GLU A 13 5.09 4.77 -1.62
C GLU A 13 4.45 6.10 -1.99
N ARG A 14 3.67 6.15 -3.08
CA ARG A 14 2.95 7.35 -3.49
C ARG A 14 1.96 7.79 -2.41
N TYR A 15 1.14 6.89 -1.88
CA TYR A 15 0.20 7.21 -0.82
C TYR A 15 0.89 7.61 0.49
N ARG A 16 2.02 7.00 0.85
CA ARG A 16 2.83 7.42 2.00
C ARG A 16 3.30 8.86 1.85
N ARG A 17 3.86 9.23 0.69
CA ARG A 17 4.32 10.61 0.42
C ARG A 17 3.17 11.63 0.44
N ILE A 18 1.99 11.24 -0.05
CA ILE A 18 0.80 12.11 -0.02
C ILE A 18 0.32 12.28 1.43
N LYS A 19 0.28 11.21 2.22
CA LYS A 19 -0.08 11.21 3.64
C LYS A 19 0.83 12.12 4.48
N GLU A 20 2.11 12.22 4.15
CA GLU A 20 3.05 13.12 4.83
C GLU A 20 2.83 14.61 4.51
N ARG A 21 2.18 14.91 3.38
CA ARG A 21 1.93 16.29 2.93
C ARG A 21 0.50 16.76 3.21
N ILE A 22 -0.44 15.83 3.41
CA ILE A 22 -1.84 16.12 3.68
C ILE A 22 -2.12 16.05 5.18
N LEU A 23 -2.74 17.10 5.71
CA LEU A 23 -3.20 17.18 7.11
C LEU A 23 -4.65 16.69 7.29
N ASP A 24 -5.34 16.35 6.20
CA ASP A 24 -6.70 15.83 6.25
C ASP A 24 -6.71 14.44 6.88
N GLN A 25 -7.24 14.35 8.10
CA GLN A 25 -7.24 13.11 8.88
C GLN A 25 -8.09 12.02 8.21
N ALA A 26 -9.20 12.38 7.55
CA ALA A 26 -10.04 11.42 6.85
C ALA A 26 -9.29 10.76 5.68
N PHE A 27 -8.54 11.55 4.90
CA PHE A 27 -7.67 11.03 3.86
C PHE A 27 -6.55 10.16 4.44
N VAL A 28 -5.92 10.58 5.55
CA VAL A 28 -4.85 9.82 6.21
C VAL A 28 -5.34 8.45 6.68
N ASP A 29 -6.52 8.37 7.28
CA ASP A 29 -7.13 7.10 7.71
C ASP A 29 -7.49 6.21 6.51
N ARG A 30 -8.15 6.77 5.48
CA ARG A 30 -8.44 6.04 4.24
C ARG A 30 -7.18 5.54 3.53
N ALA A 31 -6.13 6.34 3.50
CA ALA A 31 -4.85 5.95 2.90
C ALA A 31 -4.17 4.84 3.70
N LYS A 32 -4.30 4.80 5.04
CA LYS A 32 -3.81 3.69 5.85
C LYS A 32 -4.58 2.40 5.56
N GLU A 33 -5.91 2.46 5.48
CA GLU A 33 -6.75 1.30 5.11
C GLU A 33 -6.32 0.75 3.74
N LEU A 34 -6.20 1.62 2.73
CA LEU A 34 -5.80 1.24 1.39
C LEU A 34 -4.39 0.62 1.33
N ILE A 35 -3.43 1.17 2.08
CA ILE A 35 -2.07 0.59 2.16
C ILE A 35 -2.13 -0.81 2.78
N ALA A 36 -2.92 -1.01 3.83
CA ALA A 36 -3.07 -2.32 4.48
C ALA A 36 -3.73 -3.35 3.55
N GLU A 37 -4.74 -2.96 2.78
CA GLU A 37 -5.35 -3.81 1.75
C GLU A 37 -4.34 -4.18 0.66
N LEU A 38 -3.56 -3.22 0.17
CA LEU A 38 -2.52 -3.45 -0.83
C LEU A 38 -1.40 -4.37 -0.32
N GLU A 39 -0.99 -4.24 0.95
CA GLU A 39 -0.04 -5.16 1.59
C GLU A 39 -0.61 -6.57 1.75
N ALA A 40 -1.91 -6.69 2.04
CA ALA A 40 -2.61 -7.97 2.09
C ALA A 40 -2.75 -8.62 0.71
N ASP A 41 -3.09 -7.84 -0.32
CA ASP A 41 -3.10 -8.30 -1.72
C ASP A 41 -1.71 -8.77 -2.17
N LYS A 42 -0.66 -8.04 -1.78
CA LYS A 42 0.73 -8.45 -2.03
C LYS A 42 1.05 -9.80 -1.40
N ALA A 43 0.62 -10.02 -0.16
CA ALA A 43 0.78 -11.29 0.54
C ALA A 43 -0.07 -12.42 -0.09
N ALA A 44 -1.29 -12.11 -0.54
CA ALA A 44 -2.17 -13.05 -1.23
C ALA A 44 -1.68 -13.41 -2.64
N LEU A 45 -1.01 -12.48 -3.33
CA LEU A 45 -0.38 -12.70 -4.63
C LEU A 45 0.85 -13.61 -4.57
N HIS A 46 1.49 -13.70 -3.39
CA HIS A 46 2.60 -14.60 -3.14
C HIS A 46 2.32 -15.51 -1.94
N PRO A 47 1.49 -16.56 -2.12
CA PRO A 47 1.27 -17.56 -1.08
C PRO A 47 2.49 -18.50 -1.01
N LYS A 48 3.62 -18.05 -0.43
CA LYS A 48 4.69 -18.86 0.18
C LYS A 48 5.77 -17.92 0.76
N PRO A 49 6.36 -18.23 1.93
CA PRO A 49 6.97 -19.51 2.28
C PRO A 49 6.22 -20.14 3.48
N GLU A 50 6.06 -21.45 3.68
CA GLU A 50 6.75 -22.67 3.30
C GLU A 50 5.79 -23.82 3.66
#